data_AF-A0A9Q0RGC0-F1
#
_entry.id   AF-A0A9Q0RGC0-F1
#
_cell.length_a   1.000
_cell.length_b   1.000
_cell.length_c   1.000
_cell.angle_alpha   90.00
_cell.angle_beta   90.00
_cell.angle_gamma   90.00
#
_symmetry.space_group_name_H-M   'P 1'
#
loop_
_entity.id
_entity.type
_entity.pdbx_description
1 polymer ?
#
loop_
_entity_poly.entity_id
_entity_poly.type
_entity_poly.pdbx_seq_one_letter_code
_entity_poly.pdbx_strand_id
1 'polypeptide(L)'
;MWEDPIIPKFHYGAHYSSAAIVLYYLVRLEPFTTQFVHLQGGKFDHAERLFHSIQKTFLSASKVTMSDVKELILEFSIFLNF
;
A
#
# COMPACT_ATOMS: atom_id res chain seq x y z
N MET A 1 -5.84 3.95 -23.43
CA MET A 1 -6.53 3.33 -22.28
C MET A 1 -7.97 3.80 -22.12
N TRP A 2 -8.30 5.07 -22.43
CA TRP A 2 -9.69 5.58 -22.39
C TRP A 2 -10.56 5.20 -23.61
N GLU A 3 -9.93 4.74 -24.69
CA GLU A 3 -10.60 4.29 -25.93
C GLU A 3 -10.35 2.81 -26.22
N ASP A 4 -10.06 2.02 -25.19
CA ASP A 4 -9.95 0.57 -25.36
C ASP A 4 -11.36 -0.02 -25.58
N PRO A 5 -11.63 -0.72 -26.70
CA PRO A 5 -12.96 -1.24 -26.99
C PRO A 5 -13.35 -2.45 -26.12
N ILE A 6 -12.40 -3.04 -25.40
CA ILE A 6 -12.58 -4.25 -24.58
C ILE A 6 -12.65 -3.89 -23.10
N ILE A 7 -11.84 -2.92 -22.65
CA ILE A 7 -11.71 -2.57 -21.24
C ILE A 7 -12.76 -1.50 -20.87
N PRO A 8 -13.68 -1.78 -19.94
CA PRO A 8 -14.64 -0.78 -19.46
C PRO A 8 -13.93 0.44 -18.85
N LYS A 9 -14.59 1.60 -18.90
CA LYS A 9 -14.06 2.82 -18.25
C LYS A 9 -13.94 2.61 -16.74
N PHE A 10 -12.84 3.07 -16.16
CA PHE A 10 -12.58 3.01 -14.71
C PHE A 10 -11.90 4.29 -14.23
N HIS A 11 -12.07 4.62 -12.95
CA HIS A 11 -11.45 5.81 -12.35
C HIS A 11 -10.04 5.55 -11.80
N TYR A 12 -9.81 4.35 -11.26
CA TYR A 12 -8.55 3.98 -10.63
C TYR A 12 -8.06 2.65 -11.19
N GLY A 13 -6.83 2.64 -11.70
CA GLY A 13 -6.15 1.41 -12.14
C GLY A 13 -5.55 0.60 -10.99
N ALA A 14 -5.61 1.12 -9.77
CA ALA A 14 -5.15 0.49 -8.55
C ALA A 14 -6.34 0.22 -7.62
N HIS A 15 -6.24 -0.84 -6.82
CA HIS A 15 -7.25 -1.20 -5.83
C HIS A 15 -6.84 -0.67 -4.45
N TYR A 16 -7.81 -0.20 -3.68
CA TYR A 16 -7.59 0.41 -2.37
C TYR A 16 -7.18 -0.58 -1.29
N SER A 17 -7.45 -1.87 -1.50
CA SER A 17 -7.10 -2.97 -0.60
C SER A 17 -6.37 -4.08 -1.35
N SER A 18 -5.24 -4.52 -0.82
CA SER A 18 -4.47 -5.66 -1.35
C SER A 18 -3.51 -6.20 -0.29
N ALA A 19 -3.02 -7.42 -0.49
CA ALA A 19 -2.02 -8.01 0.41
C ALA A 19 -0.76 -7.13 0.51
N ALA A 20 -0.33 -6.51 -0.59
CA ALA A 20 0.82 -5.59 -0.59
C ALA A 20 0.60 -4.37 0.31
N ILE A 21 -0.64 -3.86 0.41
CA ILE A 21 -0.99 -2.73 1.28
C ILE A 21 -0.92 -3.14 2.75
N VAL A 22 -1.44 -4.32 3.09
CA VAL A 22 -1.34 -4.87 4.45
C VAL A 22 0.12 -5.05 4.85
N LEU A 23 0.92 -5.69 4.00
CA LEU A 23 2.34 -5.90 4.25
C LEU A 23 3.11 -4.57 4.36
N TYR A 24 2.77 -3.57 3.54
CA TYR A 24 3.34 -2.23 3.61
C TYR A 24 3.11 -1.61 5.01
N TYR A 25 1.88 -1.61 5.52
CA TYR A 25 1.59 -1.02 6.83
C TYR A 25 2.19 -1.81 8.00
N LEU A 26 2.24 -3.14 7.89
CA LEU A 26 2.71 -4.03 8.95
C LEU A 26 4.19 -4.41 8.83
N VAL A 27 4.97 -3.75 7.97
CA VAL A 27 6.36 -4.10 7.62
C VAL A 27 7.35 -4.19 8.80
N ARG A 28 6.97 -3.74 10.01
CA ARG A 28 7.76 -3.83 11.24
C ARG A 28 7.37 -4.99 12.16
N LEU A 29 6.34 -5.75 11.81
CA LEU A 29 5.81 -6.86 12.60
C LEU A 29 6.03 -8.18 11.88
N GLU A 30 6.59 -9.18 12.57
CA GLU A 30 6.58 -10.55 12.04
C GLU A 30 5.16 -11.15 12.16
N PRO A 31 4.73 -12.00 11.21
CA PRO A 31 5.48 -12.53 10.05
C PRO A 31 5.48 -11.63 8.80
N PHE A 32 4.86 -10.44 8.88
CA PHE A 32 4.64 -9.57 7.73
C PHE A 32 5.93 -8.98 7.15
N THR A 33 6.93 -8.71 7.98
CA THR A 33 8.27 -8.33 7.52
C THR A 33 8.87 -9.39 6.59
N THR A 34 8.89 -10.65 7.01
CA THR A 34 9.40 -11.78 6.21
C THR A 34 8.64 -11.90 4.88
N GLN A 35 7.31 -11.79 4.94
CA GLN A 35 6.46 -11.84 3.75
C GLN A 35 6.69 -10.65 2.80
N PHE A 36 6.90 -9.45 3.34
CA PHE A 36 7.21 -8.25 2.56
C PHE A 36 8.54 -8.38 1.83
N VAL A 37 9.58 -8.89 2.50
CA VAL A 37 10.89 -9.17 1.88
C VAL A 37 10.76 -10.21 0.77
N HIS A 38 9.97 -11.27 1.00
CA HIS A 38 9.72 -12.29 -0.03
C HIS A 38 9.03 -11.69 -1.26
N LEU A 39 7.99 -10.86 -1.05
CA LEU A 39 7.27 -10.19 -2.13
C LEU A 39 8.19 -9.30 -2.99
N GLN A 40 9.23 -8.72 -2.38
CA GLN A 40 10.22 -7.85 -3.03
C GLN A 40 11.41 -8.61 -3.64
N GLY A 41 11.32 -9.94 -3.79
CA GLY A 41 12.38 -10.75 -4.39
C GLY A 41 13.53 -11.06 -3.43
N GLY A 42 13.26 -11.15 -2.13
CA GLY A 42 14.21 -11.63 -1.12
C GLY A 42 15.06 -10.55 -0.46
N LYS A 43 14.77 -9.26 -0.69
CA LYS A 43 15.43 -8.12 -0.03
C LYS A 43 14.43 -7.00 0.22
N PHE A 44 14.77 -6.10 1.15
CA PHE A 44 13.97 -4.89 1.34
C PHE A 44 14.00 -4.00 0.09
N ASP A 45 12.87 -3.32 -0.15
CA ASP A 45 12.78 -2.25 -1.14
C ASP A 45 13.57 -1.01 -0.68
N HIS A 46 13.70 0.00 -1.53
CA HIS A 46 14.26 1.29 -1.15
C HIS A 46 13.54 1.87 0.07
N ALA A 47 14.32 2.38 1.04
CA ALA A 47 13.81 2.86 2.32
C ALA A 47 12.69 3.91 2.19
N GLU A 48 12.78 4.79 1.18
CA GLU A 48 11.74 5.80 0.89
C GLU A 48 10.38 5.21 0.49
N ARG A 49 10.34 3.95 0.03
CA ARG A 49 9.11 3.24 -0.34
C ARG A 49 8.55 2.37 0.79
N LEU A 50 9.25 2.28 1.92
CA LEU A 50 8.74 1.59 3.10
C LEU A 50 7.78 2.48 3.88
N PHE A 51 6.85 1.88 4.61
CA PHE A 51 5.96 2.62 5.49
C PHE A 51 6.74 3.22 6.65
N HIS A 52 6.77 4.55 6.73
CA HIS A 52 7.52 5.26 7.78
C HIS A 52 6.75 6.43 8.42
N SER A 53 5.63 6.88 7.85
CA SER A 53 4.87 8.02 8.37
C SER A 53 3.41 7.98 7.92
N ILE A 54 2.48 7.97 8.89
CA ILE A 54 1.03 8.01 8.63
C ILE A 54 0.65 9.26 7.84
N GLN A 55 1.18 10.42 8.23
CA GLN A 55 0.86 11.69 7.58
C GLN A 55 1.29 11.68 6.11
N LYS A 56 2.53 11.24 5.81
CA LYS A 56 3.00 11.15 4.42
C LYS A 56 2.19 10.14 3.62
N THR A 57 1.87 8.97 4.19
CA THR A 57 1.06 7.96 3.51
C THR A 57 -0.36 8.48 3.21
N PHE A 58 -0.98 9.21 4.15
CA PHE A 58 -2.28 9.84 3.94
C PHE A 58 -2.23 10.91 2.83
N LEU A 59 -1.20 11.77 2.85
CA LEU A 59 -1.02 12.78 1.80
C LEU A 59 -0.76 12.15 0.43
N SER A 60 0.00 11.05 0.39
CA SER A 60 0.22 10.26 -0.82
C SER A 60 -1.10 9.78 -1.43
N ALA A 61 -1.89 9.08 -0.62
CA ALA A 61 -3.15 8.46 -1.05
C ALA A 61 -4.28 9.47 -1.34
N SER A 62 -4.23 10.67 -0.76
CA SER A 62 -5.30 11.67 -0.92
C SER A 62 -5.00 12.77 -1.94
N LYS A 63 -3.71 13.09 -2.18
CA LYS A 63 -3.34 14.32 -2.90
C LYS A 63 -2.16 14.18 -3.85
N VAL A 64 -1.12 13.42 -3.48
CA VAL A 64 0.15 13.48 -4.21
C VAL A 64 0.18 12.49 -5.38
N THR A 65 -0.41 11.30 -5.24
CA THR A 65 -0.26 10.24 -6.23
C THR A 65 -1.61 9.66 -6.63
N MET A 66 -2.03 9.88 -7.88
CA MET A 66 -3.34 9.42 -8.38
C MET A 66 -3.46 7.89 -8.52
N SER A 67 -2.33 7.18 -8.56
CA SER A 67 -2.28 5.71 -8.53
C SER A 67 -2.22 5.15 -7.10
N ASP A 68 -2.02 5.99 -6.10
CA ASP A 68 -2.05 5.60 -4.70
C ASP A 68 -3.45 5.84 -4.16
N VAL A 69 -4.22 4.78 -4.04
CA VAL A 69 -5.60 4.84 -3.51
C VAL A 69 -5.76 3.95 -2.28
N LYS A 70 -4.66 3.67 -1.58
CA LYS A 70 -4.63 2.74 -0.45
C LYS A 70 -5.52 3.24 0.69
N GLU A 71 -6.42 2.39 1.17
CA GLU A 71 -7.19 2.64 2.38
C GLU A 71 -6.44 2.19 3.64
N LEU A 72 -6.83 2.75 4.78
CA LEU A 72 -6.29 2.35 6.07
C LEU A 72 -6.78 0.95 6.45
N ILE A 73 -5.89 0.16 7.05
CA ILE A 73 -6.22 -1.18 7.53
C ILE A 73 -6.83 -1.14 8.95
N LEU A 74 -7.62 -2.15 9.30
CA LEU A 74 -8.34 -2.22 10.58
C LEU A 74 -7.41 -2.24 11.80
N GLU A 75 -6.20 -2.77 11.62
CA GLU A 75 -5.18 -2.92 12.66
C GLU A 75 -4.81 -1.58 13.32
N PHE A 76 -4.93 -0.46 12.60
CA PHE A 76 -4.71 0.87 13.18
C PHE A 76 -5.72 1.25 14.27
N SER A 77 -6.92 0.68 14.24
CA SER A 77 -7.97 0.96 15.23
C SER A 77 -8.00 -0.03 16.39
N ILE A 78 -7.45 -1.23 16.18
CA ILE A 78 -7.60 -2.36 17.11
C ILE A 78 -6.29 -2.67 17.84
N PHE A 79 -5.15 -2.52 17.16
CA PHE A 79 -3.82 -2.68 17.74
C PHE A 79 -3.19 -1.31 18.00
N LEU A 80 -3.51 -0.72 19.14
CA LEU A 80 -3.04 0.60 19.61
C LEU A 80 -1.52 0.69 19.93
N ASN A 81 -0.69 -0.24 19.45
CA ASN A 81 0.75 -0.28 19.71
C ASN A 81 1.57 -0.09 18.42
N PHE A 82 1.36 1.04 17.74
CA PHE A 82 2.26 1.53 16.70
C PHE A 82 3.15 2.65 17.21
#